data_AF-A0A438HTN8-F1
#
_entry.id   AF-A0A438HTN8-F1
#
_cell.length_a   1.000
_cell.length_b   1.000
_cell.length_c   1.000
_cell.angle_alpha   90.00
_cell.angle_beta   90.00
_cell.angle_gamma   90.00
#
_symmetry.space_group_name_H-M   'P 1'
#
loop_
_entity.id
_entity.type
_entity.pdbx_description
1 polymer ?
#
loop_
_entity_poly.entity_id
_entity_poly.type
_entity_poly.pdbx_seq_one_letter_code
_entity_poly.pdbx_strand_id
1 'polypeptide(L)'
;MSTGAKAHIVLPPIQDRPRLHCNACYSDESGGTFSFIESVAIVQDAFAMCIGGLLSVVAQELRLTVKSVSPGVHIESIPSGKYLSEICDQGQQGVIDVGDLYAEEGKEFLIYLTVPELSSAEGEERVKRTTLLDVMCSYKDSVSKEVVQVECERVEIRRPEVLSPMDMIVCLEVDRQRNRLWVAEGIAEAQRMAETGNLEGAKAVLAHRRSTLLSSASAQAGDGLCNWLESELREIRQRMASMELYEQTGRAYVLSGLSSHSWQRATTRGDSTTQITLLSRECGDSSTGVIGYETPSMVSMVTKSQTLNLTPAQQSRRLNKSCSFNPRSG
;
A
#
# COMPACT_ATOMS: atom_id res chain seq x y z
N MET A 1 -41.52 31.27 -9.11
CA MET A 1 -42.09 31.78 -7.86
C MET A 1 -41.08 31.51 -6.76
N SER A 2 -40.56 32.57 -6.14
CA SER A 2 -39.67 32.48 -4.99
C SER A 2 -40.50 32.33 -3.73
N THR A 3 -40.25 31.27 -2.97
CA THR A 3 -40.59 31.15 -1.56
C THR A 3 -39.38 30.55 -0.87
N GLY A 4 -38.75 31.34 0.00
CA GLY A 4 -37.48 31.01 0.62
C GLY A 4 -37.59 29.92 1.68
N ALA A 5 -36.53 29.12 1.77
CA ALA A 5 -36.20 28.34 2.96
C ALA A 5 -34.81 28.77 3.42
N LYS A 6 -34.72 29.24 4.66
CA LYS A 6 -33.49 29.62 5.35
C LYS A 6 -32.92 28.35 5.98
N ALA A 7 -31.91 27.74 5.38
CA ALA A 7 -31.18 26.62 5.99
C ALA A 7 -29.92 27.16 6.67
N HIS A 8 -29.95 27.17 8.00
CA HIS A 8 -28.77 27.37 8.83
C HIS A 8 -27.97 26.06 8.80
N ILE A 9 -26.92 25.99 7.98
CA ILE A 9 -25.97 24.88 8.04
C ILE A 9 -24.87 25.29 9.02
N VAL A 10 -25.02 24.83 10.26
CA VAL A 10 -23.90 24.79 11.21
C VAL A 10 -23.05 23.60 10.79
N LEU A 11 -21.91 23.87 10.15
CA LEU A 11 -20.88 22.87 9.95
C LEU A 11 -20.37 22.44 11.34
N PRO A 12 -20.29 21.12 11.65
CA PRO A 12 -19.53 20.71 12.82
C PRO A 12 -18.09 21.19 12.63
N PRO A 13 -17.39 21.61 13.71
CA PRO A 13 -15.97 21.88 13.60
C PRO A 13 -15.30 20.61 13.07
N ILE A 14 -14.44 20.80 12.07
CA ILE A 14 -13.47 19.79 11.65
C ILE A 14 -12.85 19.29 12.95
N GLN A 15 -13.21 18.07 13.37
CA GLN A 15 -12.61 17.48 14.55
C GLN A 15 -11.12 17.40 14.25
N ASP A 16 -10.37 18.21 14.99
CA ASP A 16 -8.93 18.08 15.16
C ASP A 16 -8.62 16.58 15.22
N ARG A 17 -7.89 16.09 14.22
CA ARG A 17 -7.28 14.77 14.31
C ARG A 17 -6.45 14.81 15.59
N PRO A 18 -6.70 13.92 16.58
CA PRO A 18 -5.92 13.93 17.79
C PRO A 18 -4.44 13.77 17.41
N ARG A 19 -3.65 14.82 17.68
CA ARG A 19 -2.19 14.77 17.63
C ARG A 19 -1.73 13.77 18.68
N LEU A 20 -1.58 12.51 18.26
CA LEU A 20 -0.91 11.47 19.02
C LEU A 20 0.54 11.92 19.24
N HIS A 21 0.85 12.40 20.44
CA HIS A 21 2.22 12.65 20.87
C HIS A 21 2.96 11.31 20.98
N CYS A 22 3.52 10.84 19.86
CA CYS A 22 4.38 9.67 19.78
C CYS A 22 5.44 9.95 18.70
N ASN A 23 6.64 9.38 18.80
CA ASN A 23 7.72 9.50 17.79
C ASN A 23 7.29 9.16 16.34
N ALA A 24 6.11 8.54 16.14
CA ALA A 24 5.46 8.33 14.85
C ALA A 24 5.13 9.64 14.10
N CYS A 25 4.87 10.75 14.79
CA CYS A 25 4.61 12.04 14.13
C CYS A 25 5.87 12.67 13.52
N TYR A 26 7.09 12.31 13.96
CA TYR A 26 8.31 12.86 13.36
C TYR A 26 8.58 12.24 11.98
N SER A 27 8.28 10.95 11.81
CA SER A 27 8.27 10.30 10.49
C SER A 27 7.13 10.77 9.58
N ASP A 28 6.07 11.38 10.13
CA ASP A 28 4.95 11.92 9.35
C ASP A 28 5.35 13.15 8.53
N GLU A 29 6.20 14.03 9.08
CA GLU A 29 6.64 15.25 8.39
C GLU A 29 7.85 15.00 7.47
N SER A 30 8.63 13.95 7.72
CA SER A 30 9.89 13.68 7.00
C SER A 30 9.74 12.78 5.75
N GLY A 31 8.53 12.31 5.42
CA GLY A 31 8.33 11.32 4.35
C GLY A 31 8.94 9.94 4.65
N GLY A 32 9.21 9.63 5.93
CA GLY A 32 9.91 8.43 6.38
C GLY A 32 8.98 7.33 6.88
N THR A 33 9.48 6.09 6.93
CA THR A 33 8.78 4.95 7.55
C THR A 33 9.24 4.72 8.99
N PHE A 34 8.41 4.03 9.78
CA PHE A 34 8.77 3.59 11.13
C PHE A 34 9.20 2.13 11.07
N SER A 35 10.35 1.80 11.66
CA SER A 35 10.87 0.43 11.71
C SER A 35 10.88 -0.08 13.14
N PHE A 36 10.25 -1.23 13.39
CA PHE A 36 10.30 -1.91 14.68
C PHE A 36 11.54 -2.79 14.78
N ILE A 37 12.33 -2.55 15.84
CA ILE A 37 13.56 -3.27 16.16
C ILE A 37 13.34 -4.05 17.46
N GLU A 38 13.30 -5.37 17.36
CA GLU A 38 13.08 -6.25 18.52
C GLU A 38 14.40 -6.72 19.17
N SER A 39 15.50 -6.72 18.40
CA SER A 39 16.83 -7.09 18.90
C SER A 39 17.94 -6.29 18.21
N VAL A 40 19.13 -6.27 18.82
CA VAL A 40 20.31 -5.56 18.28
C VAL A 40 20.71 -6.09 16.90
N ALA A 41 20.48 -7.37 16.62
CA ALA A 41 20.77 -7.96 15.30
C ALA A 41 19.90 -7.33 14.19
N ILE A 42 18.65 -6.97 14.50
CA ILE A 42 17.71 -6.36 13.54
C ILE A 42 18.11 -4.93 13.22
N VAL A 43 18.83 -4.23 14.11
CA VAL A 43 19.31 -2.86 13.86
C VAL A 43 20.17 -2.84 12.59
N GLN A 44 21.10 -3.77 12.47
CA GLN A 44 22.00 -3.84 11.31
C GLN A 44 21.22 -4.13 10.02
N ASP A 45 20.26 -5.06 10.07
CA ASP A 45 19.41 -5.39 8.92
C ASP A 45 18.51 -4.23 8.52
N ALA A 46 17.97 -3.47 9.49
CA ALA A 46 17.21 -2.25 9.23
C ALA A 46 18.05 -1.19 8.53
N PHE A 47 19.29 -0.95 9.00
CA PHE A 47 20.21 -0.03 8.32
C PHE A 47 20.57 -0.52 6.92
N ALA A 48 20.80 -1.82 6.75
CA ALA A 48 21.12 -2.40 5.44
C ALA A 48 19.95 -2.24 4.46
N MET A 49 18.72 -2.47 4.92
CA MET A 49 17.50 -2.23 4.14
C MET A 49 17.40 -0.75 3.72
N CYS A 50 17.57 0.19 4.65
CA CYS A 50 17.55 1.62 4.34
C CYS A 50 18.63 2.01 3.31
N ILE A 51 19.86 1.52 3.47
CA ILE A 51 20.96 1.76 2.52
C ILE A 51 20.61 1.19 1.14
N GLY A 52 20.05 -0.03 1.10
CA GLY A 52 19.64 -0.67 -0.15
C GLY A 52 18.60 0.16 -0.91
N GLY A 53 17.64 0.77 -0.21
CA GLY A 53 16.69 1.71 -0.80
C GLY A 53 17.36 2.99 -1.29
N LEU A 54 18.06 3.70 -0.41
CA LEU A 54 18.68 5.00 -0.71
C LEU A 54 19.70 4.95 -1.87
N LEU A 55 20.44 3.85 -2.01
CA LEU A 55 21.39 3.66 -3.12
C LEU A 55 20.73 3.24 -4.44
N SER A 56 19.41 3.10 -4.46
CA SER A 56 18.63 2.64 -5.61
C SER A 56 17.57 3.64 -6.07
N VAL A 57 17.63 4.91 -5.65
CA VAL A 57 16.70 5.94 -6.13
C VAL A 57 16.89 6.12 -7.65
N VAL A 58 15.81 5.92 -8.41
CA VAL A 58 15.81 6.07 -9.89
C VAL A 58 14.99 7.26 -10.36
N ALA A 59 13.91 7.60 -9.64
CA ALA A 59 13.04 8.73 -9.93
C ALA A 59 12.92 9.62 -8.68
N GLN A 60 13.01 10.94 -8.89
CA GLN A 60 12.85 11.96 -7.87
C GLN A 60 11.65 12.85 -8.20
N GLU A 61 11.05 13.48 -7.18
CA GLU A 61 9.94 14.43 -7.35
C GLU A 61 8.79 13.84 -8.21
N LEU A 62 8.51 12.54 -8.06
CA LEU A 62 7.50 11.85 -8.85
C LEU A 62 6.11 12.35 -8.49
N ARG A 63 5.35 12.71 -9.52
CA ARG A 63 3.99 13.19 -9.41
C ARG A 63 3.08 12.45 -10.38
N LEU A 64 2.00 11.90 -9.85
CA LEU A 64 0.92 11.34 -10.65
C LEU A 64 -0.18 12.38 -10.81
N THR A 65 -0.57 12.64 -12.05
CA THR A 65 -1.69 13.51 -12.40
C THR A 65 -2.76 12.67 -13.07
N VAL A 66 -3.98 12.76 -12.58
CA VAL A 66 -5.13 12.01 -13.07
C VAL A 66 -6.19 13.02 -13.48
N LYS A 67 -6.63 12.96 -14.74
CA LYS A 67 -7.64 13.88 -15.27
C LYS A 67 -8.87 13.10 -15.68
N SER A 68 -10.03 13.57 -15.25
CA SER A 68 -11.29 13.13 -15.79
C SER A 68 -11.46 13.67 -17.21
N VAL A 69 -11.86 12.79 -18.14
CA VAL A 69 -11.94 13.14 -19.57
C VAL A 69 -13.39 13.32 -20.03
N SER A 70 -14.29 12.48 -19.52
CA SER A 70 -15.69 12.47 -19.98
C SER A 70 -16.58 13.38 -19.12
N PRO A 71 -17.54 14.10 -19.73
CA PRO A 71 -18.50 14.92 -18.98
C PRO A 71 -19.23 14.12 -17.90
N GLY A 72 -19.33 14.69 -16.69
CA GLY A 72 -20.00 14.10 -15.55
C GLY A 72 -19.23 12.99 -14.84
N VAL A 73 -18.04 12.60 -15.33
CA VAL A 73 -17.10 11.77 -14.56
C VAL A 73 -16.36 12.69 -13.59
N HIS A 74 -16.38 12.33 -12.30
CA HIS A 74 -15.72 13.10 -11.25
C HIS A 74 -14.92 12.19 -10.34
N ILE A 75 -13.72 12.64 -9.96
CA ILE A 75 -12.90 12.03 -8.92
C ILE A 75 -13.50 12.42 -7.57
N GLU A 76 -13.97 11.41 -6.82
CA GLU A 76 -14.58 11.59 -5.51
C GLU A 76 -13.53 11.55 -4.40
N SER A 77 -12.63 10.56 -4.44
CA SER A 77 -11.57 10.43 -3.46
C SER A 77 -10.38 9.65 -3.98
N ILE A 78 -9.21 9.94 -3.41
CA ILE A 78 -7.95 9.25 -3.68
C ILE A 78 -7.34 8.89 -2.31
N PRO A 79 -7.62 7.70 -1.76
CA PRO A 79 -6.95 7.24 -0.53
C PRO A 79 -5.46 6.97 -0.82
N SER A 80 -4.66 8.02 -0.68
CA SER A 80 -3.23 8.08 -0.95
C SER A 80 -2.37 7.74 0.28
N GLY A 81 -2.98 7.35 1.41
CA GLY A 81 -2.23 7.04 2.63
C GLY A 81 -1.56 8.29 3.21
N LYS A 82 -0.22 8.29 3.26
CA LYS A 82 0.56 9.47 3.72
C LYS A 82 1.10 10.33 2.57
N TYR A 83 0.89 9.92 1.32
CA TYR A 83 1.23 10.74 0.18
C TYR A 83 0.34 11.97 0.13
N LEU A 84 0.91 13.12 -0.19
CA LEU A 84 0.12 14.32 -0.40
C LEU A 84 -0.72 14.12 -1.66
N SER A 85 -2.02 14.37 -1.54
CA SER A 85 -2.92 14.30 -2.68
C SER A 85 -3.95 15.41 -2.64
N GLU A 86 -4.26 15.95 -3.80
CA GLU A 86 -5.24 17.00 -3.99
C GLU A 86 -6.20 16.63 -5.10
N ILE A 87 -7.46 17.05 -4.94
CA ILE A 87 -8.49 16.98 -5.96
C ILE A 87 -8.91 18.41 -6.25
N CYS A 88 -8.73 18.84 -7.50
CA CYS A 88 -8.96 20.18 -7.99
C CYS A 88 -10.13 20.19 -8.98
N ASP A 89 -10.52 21.40 -9.41
CA ASP A 89 -11.48 21.62 -10.49
C ASP A 89 -12.78 20.84 -10.33
N GLN A 90 -13.33 20.82 -9.10
CA GLN A 90 -14.58 20.13 -8.79
C GLN A 90 -14.55 18.62 -9.15
N GLY A 91 -13.40 17.96 -8.92
CA GLY A 91 -13.22 16.55 -9.19
C GLY A 91 -12.76 16.22 -10.61
N GLN A 92 -12.37 17.21 -11.41
CA GLN A 92 -11.88 16.97 -12.78
C GLN A 92 -10.38 16.62 -12.82
N GLN A 93 -9.62 16.98 -11.80
CA GLN A 93 -8.20 16.65 -11.73
C GLN A 93 -7.83 16.18 -10.32
N GLY A 94 -7.06 15.11 -10.24
CA GLY A 94 -6.41 14.63 -9.04
C GLY A 94 -4.90 14.64 -9.22
N VAL A 95 -4.16 14.97 -8.17
CA VAL A 95 -2.70 14.93 -8.14
C VAL A 95 -2.24 14.17 -6.91
N ILE A 96 -1.25 13.30 -7.06
CA ILE A 96 -0.59 12.58 -5.97
C ILE A 96 0.91 12.89 -6.05
N ASP A 97 1.45 13.47 -4.99
CA ASP A 97 2.88 13.70 -4.82
C ASP A 97 3.51 12.48 -4.16
N VAL A 98 4.28 11.71 -4.94
CA VAL A 98 4.90 10.46 -4.52
C VAL A 98 6.33 10.70 -4.03
N GLY A 99 7.02 11.69 -4.57
CA GLY A 99 8.40 12.01 -4.22
C GLY A 99 9.40 11.02 -4.83
N ASP A 100 10.32 10.50 -4.02
CA ASP A 100 11.39 9.62 -4.49
C ASP A 100 10.95 8.16 -4.57
N LEU A 101 11.32 7.50 -5.68
CA LEU A 101 11.04 6.09 -5.93
C LEU A 101 12.33 5.30 -6.14
N TYR A 102 12.44 4.17 -5.45
CA TYR A 102 13.55 3.23 -5.62
C TYR A 102 13.36 2.37 -6.87
N ALA A 103 14.45 1.80 -7.37
CA ALA A 103 14.42 0.83 -8.44
C ALA A 103 13.51 -0.34 -8.03
N GLU A 104 12.58 -0.71 -8.91
CA GLU A 104 11.64 -1.82 -8.73
C GLU A 104 10.67 -1.63 -7.53
N GLU A 105 10.56 -0.41 -7.00
CA GLU A 105 9.56 -0.06 -5.99
C GLU A 105 8.22 0.27 -6.66
N GLY A 106 7.17 -0.45 -6.28
CA GLY A 106 5.79 -0.20 -6.73
C GLY A 106 5.02 0.74 -5.81
N LYS A 107 4.07 1.49 -6.38
CA LYS A 107 3.05 2.27 -5.66
C LYS A 107 1.70 2.03 -6.30
N GLU A 108 0.71 1.64 -5.49
CA GLU A 108 -0.63 1.33 -5.96
C GLU A 108 -1.65 2.26 -5.28
N PHE A 109 -2.39 3.01 -6.09
CA PHE A 109 -3.38 3.97 -5.62
C PHE A 109 -4.76 3.61 -6.15
N LEU A 110 -5.76 3.56 -5.25
CA LEU A 110 -7.15 3.45 -5.65
C LEU A 110 -7.73 4.84 -5.89
N ILE A 111 -8.55 4.95 -6.92
CA ILE A 111 -9.25 6.18 -7.29
C ILE A 111 -10.73 5.85 -7.34
N TYR A 112 -11.52 6.58 -6.54
CA TYR A 112 -12.97 6.45 -6.51
C TYR A 112 -13.56 7.50 -7.43
N LEU A 113 -14.40 7.04 -8.35
CA LEU A 113 -14.99 7.84 -9.41
C LEU A 113 -16.50 7.78 -9.34
N THR A 114 -17.14 8.94 -9.46
CA THR A 114 -18.54 9.04 -9.85
C THR A 114 -18.61 9.00 -11.36
N VAL A 115 -19.38 8.06 -11.91
CA VAL A 115 -19.57 7.89 -13.35
C VAL A 115 -21.06 8.05 -13.67
N PRO A 116 -21.44 8.96 -14.59
CA PRO A 116 -22.83 9.26 -14.83
C PRO A 116 -23.51 8.11 -15.58
N GLU A 117 -24.79 7.90 -15.29
CA GLU A 117 -25.65 7.06 -16.13
C GLU A 117 -25.86 7.75 -17.48
N LEU A 118 -25.78 6.98 -18.56
CA LEU A 118 -26.07 7.51 -19.89
C LEU A 118 -27.57 7.37 -20.15
N SER A 119 -28.30 8.48 -20.15
CA SER A 119 -29.66 8.53 -20.67
C SER A 119 -29.60 8.54 -22.19
N SER A 120 -30.04 7.47 -22.85
CA SER A 120 -30.25 7.50 -24.29
C SER A 120 -31.49 8.32 -24.60
N ALA A 121 -31.34 9.53 -25.15
CA ALA A 121 -32.43 10.16 -25.88
C ALA A 121 -32.76 9.33 -27.13
N GLU A 122 -34.03 9.24 -27.49
CA GLU A 122 -34.46 8.52 -28.69
C GLU A 122 -33.80 9.15 -29.94
N GLY A 123 -32.90 8.42 -30.60
CA GLY A 123 -32.28 8.82 -31.87
C GLY A 123 -30.78 9.15 -31.85
N GLU A 124 -30.13 9.17 -30.68
CA GLU A 124 -28.66 9.35 -30.60
C GLU A 124 -27.92 8.00 -30.61
N GLU A 125 -26.76 7.92 -31.27
CA GLU A 125 -25.88 6.75 -31.18
C GLU A 125 -25.45 6.55 -29.72
N ARG A 126 -25.88 5.42 -29.13
CA ARG A 126 -25.50 5.05 -27.76
C ARG A 126 -23.98 4.94 -27.65
N VAL A 127 -23.41 5.70 -26.73
CA VAL A 127 -21.98 5.65 -26.39
C VAL A 127 -21.64 4.28 -25.81
N LYS A 128 -20.86 3.47 -26.57
CA LYS A 128 -20.49 2.09 -26.20
C LYS A 128 -19.37 2.01 -25.17
N ARG A 129 -18.54 3.04 -25.09
CA ARG A 129 -17.40 3.15 -24.16
C ARG A 129 -17.32 4.55 -23.57
N THR A 130 -16.95 4.64 -22.30
CA THR A 130 -16.67 5.92 -21.64
C THR A 130 -15.22 5.89 -21.17
N THR A 131 -14.41 6.80 -21.70
CA THR A 131 -13.07 7.07 -21.17
C THR A 131 -13.22 7.82 -19.85
N LEU A 132 -12.77 7.21 -18.77
CA LEU A 132 -12.90 7.75 -17.42
C LEU A 132 -11.75 8.70 -17.11
N LEU A 133 -10.52 8.19 -17.21
CA LEU A 133 -9.33 8.89 -16.75
C LEU A 133 -8.23 8.89 -17.79
N ASP A 134 -7.53 10.01 -17.87
CA ASP A 134 -6.21 10.15 -18.46
C ASP A 134 -5.18 10.29 -17.33
N VAL A 135 -4.13 9.47 -17.38
CA VAL A 135 -3.15 9.38 -16.29
C VAL A 135 -1.79 9.78 -16.84
N MET A 136 -1.13 10.70 -16.16
CA MET A 136 0.19 11.20 -16.54
C MET A 136 1.11 11.09 -15.33
N CYS A 137 2.31 10.56 -15.56
CA CYS A 137 3.39 10.54 -14.59
C CYS A 137 4.47 11.55 -15.01
N SER A 138 4.90 12.39 -14.07
CA SER A 138 6.05 13.27 -14.25
C SER A 138 7.06 12.97 -13.14
N TYR A 139 8.33 12.86 -13.49
CA TYR A 139 9.40 12.67 -12.52
C TYR A 139 10.70 13.26 -13.03
N LYS A 140 11.66 13.45 -12.12
CA LYS A 140 13.02 13.83 -12.45
C LYS A 140 13.92 12.60 -12.41
N ASP A 141 14.57 12.30 -13.53
CA ASP A 141 15.48 11.17 -13.61
C ASP A 141 16.69 11.40 -12.68
N SER A 142 17.02 10.40 -11.87
CA SER A 142 18.08 10.51 -10.87
C SER A 142 19.48 10.67 -11.46
N VAL A 143 19.72 10.21 -12.69
CA VAL A 143 21.03 10.21 -13.37
C VAL A 143 21.16 11.42 -14.28
N SER A 144 20.24 11.61 -15.22
CA SER A 144 20.29 12.72 -16.19
C SER A 144 19.86 14.05 -15.59
N LYS A 145 19.10 14.01 -14.48
CA LYS A 145 18.46 15.19 -13.84
C LYS A 145 17.42 15.90 -14.71
N GLU A 146 17.04 15.30 -15.83
CA GLU A 146 15.99 15.81 -16.72
C GLU A 146 14.60 15.45 -16.18
N VAL A 147 13.62 16.29 -16.50
CA VAL A 147 12.21 16.01 -16.20
C VAL A 147 11.64 15.15 -17.33
N VAL A 148 11.16 13.97 -16.97
CA VAL A 148 10.51 13.02 -17.86
C VAL A 148 9.02 13.07 -17.62
N GLN A 149 8.25 13.14 -18.70
CA GLN A 149 6.79 13.00 -18.67
C GLN A 149 6.39 11.74 -19.43
N VAL A 150 5.53 10.95 -18.81
CA VAL A 150 5.02 9.68 -19.35
C VAL A 150 3.50 9.76 -19.35
N GLU A 151 2.91 9.67 -20.53
CA GLU A 151 1.47 9.43 -20.68
C GLU A 151 1.22 7.95 -20.40
N CYS A 152 0.37 7.67 -19.43
CA CYS A 152 0.01 6.31 -19.04
C CYS A 152 -1.25 5.86 -19.80
N GLU A 153 -1.63 4.59 -19.61
CA GLU A 153 -2.82 4.04 -20.26
C GLU A 153 -4.10 4.73 -19.77
N ARG A 154 -5.01 4.99 -20.71
CA ARG A 154 -6.34 5.55 -20.41
C ARG A 154 -7.22 4.50 -19.75
N VAL A 155 -7.96 4.93 -18.73
CA VAL A 155 -8.93 4.06 -18.06
C VAL A 155 -10.27 4.20 -18.76
N GLU A 156 -10.80 3.10 -19.30
CA GLU A 156 -12.09 3.09 -19.98
C GLU A 156 -13.02 2.00 -19.45
N ILE A 157 -14.33 2.26 -19.55
CA ILE A 157 -15.36 1.25 -19.28
C ILE A 157 -16.24 1.03 -20.50
N ARG A 158 -16.77 -0.19 -20.63
CA ARG A 158 -17.84 -0.51 -21.57
C ARG A 158 -19.19 -0.14 -20.98
N ARG A 159 -20.14 0.19 -21.85
CA ARG A 159 -21.54 0.49 -21.51
C ARG A 159 -22.48 -0.51 -22.21
N PRO A 160 -22.47 -1.81 -21.84
CA PRO A 160 -23.34 -2.80 -22.46
C PRO A 160 -24.80 -2.62 -21.99
N GLU A 161 -25.75 -2.94 -22.86
CA GLU A 161 -27.18 -2.95 -22.50
C GLU A 161 -27.53 -4.14 -21.60
N VAL A 162 -26.83 -5.26 -21.79
CA VAL A 162 -26.98 -6.49 -21.01
C VAL A 162 -25.61 -6.91 -20.52
N LEU A 163 -25.48 -7.06 -19.20
CA LEU A 163 -24.25 -7.53 -18.58
C LEU A 163 -24.04 -9.03 -18.87
N SER A 164 -22.82 -9.38 -19.28
CA SER A 164 -22.40 -10.78 -19.38
C SER A 164 -21.89 -11.27 -18.01
N PRO A 165 -21.81 -12.60 -17.79
CA PRO A 165 -21.16 -13.14 -16.59
C PRO A 165 -19.71 -12.66 -16.41
N MET A 166 -19.00 -12.37 -17.50
CA MET A 166 -17.64 -11.85 -17.46
C MET A 166 -17.58 -10.42 -16.91
N ASP A 167 -18.64 -9.61 -17.14
CA ASP A 167 -18.73 -8.25 -16.60
C ASP A 167 -18.98 -8.23 -15.09
N MET A 168 -19.40 -9.36 -14.51
CA MET A 168 -19.62 -9.52 -13.08
C MET A 168 -18.37 -10.04 -12.34
N ILE A 169 -17.31 -10.41 -13.05
CA ILE A 169 -16.06 -10.86 -12.44
C ILE A 169 -15.37 -9.67 -11.78
N VAL A 170 -15.02 -9.83 -10.51
CA VAL A 170 -14.30 -8.82 -9.74
C VAL A 170 -12.85 -8.74 -10.24
N CYS A 171 -12.37 -7.52 -10.48
CA CYS A 171 -10.96 -7.28 -10.75
C CYS A 171 -10.14 -7.53 -9.47
N LEU A 172 -9.28 -8.57 -9.49
CA LEU A 172 -8.51 -9.00 -8.32
C LEU A 172 -7.52 -7.94 -7.85
N GLU A 173 -6.94 -7.14 -8.75
CA GLU A 173 -6.01 -6.06 -8.39
C GLU A 173 -6.72 -4.94 -7.61
N VAL A 174 -7.92 -4.57 -8.04
CA VAL A 174 -8.75 -3.58 -7.35
C VAL A 174 -9.20 -4.11 -5.98
N ASP A 175 -9.66 -5.36 -5.92
CA ASP A 175 -10.05 -6.02 -4.67
C ASP A 175 -8.89 -6.12 -3.67
N ARG A 176 -7.69 -6.50 -4.16
CA ARG A 176 -6.45 -6.53 -3.37
C ARG A 176 -6.14 -5.18 -2.73
N GLN A 177 -6.23 -4.08 -3.49
CA GLN A 177 -5.96 -2.76 -2.93
C GLN A 177 -7.06 -2.28 -1.99
N ARG A 178 -8.33 -2.66 -2.24
CA ARG A 178 -9.44 -2.38 -1.30
C ARG A 178 -9.20 -3.10 0.02
N ASN A 179 -8.79 -4.36 -0.04
CA ASN A 179 -8.42 -5.16 1.13
C ASN A 179 -7.27 -4.53 1.90
N ARG A 180 -6.22 -4.05 1.22
CA ARG A 180 -5.09 -3.36 1.87
C ARG A 180 -5.55 -2.14 2.67
N LEU A 181 -6.33 -1.25 2.07
CA LEU A 181 -6.85 -0.06 2.74
C LEU A 181 -7.78 -0.43 3.91
N TRP A 182 -8.70 -1.36 3.67
CA TRP A 182 -9.64 -1.85 4.67
C TRP A 182 -8.94 -2.48 5.88
N VAL A 183 -7.88 -3.26 5.65
CA VAL A 183 -7.08 -3.86 6.74
C VAL A 183 -6.31 -2.78 7.49
N ALA A 184 -5.64 -1.85 6.79
CA ALA A 184 -4.90 -0.76 7.41
C ALA A 184 -5.78 0.13 8.30
N GLU A 185 -6.99 0.49 7.85
CA GLU A 185 -7.99 1.20 8.66
C GLU A 185 -8.40 0.40 9.90
N GLY A 186 -8.62 -0.92 9.73
CA GLY A 186 -8.95 -1.82 10.83
C GLY A 186 -7.84 -1.92 11.88
N ILE A 187 -6.58 -1.94 11.45
CA ILE A 187 -5.41 -1.93 12.33
C ILE A 187 -5.31 -0.60 13.08
N ALA A 188 -5.51 0.53 12.40
CA ALA A 188 -5.51 1.86 13.03
C ALA A 188 -6.62 1.99 14.09
N GLU A 189 -7.81 1.48 13.82
CA GLU A 189 -8.90 1.47 14.80
C GLU A 189 -8.58 0.55 15.99
N ALA A 190 -8.06 -0.65 15.73
CA ALA A 190 -7.63 -1.56 16.80
C ALA A 190 -6.53 -0.95 17.67
N GLN A 191 -5.58 -0.22 17.06
CA GLN A 191 -4.56 0.55 17.78
C GLN A 191 -5.21 1.58 18.71
N ARG A 192 -6.13 2.41 18.19
CA ARG A 192 -6.82 3.43 18.97
C ARG A 192 -7.56 2.83 20.17
N MET A 193 -8.20 1.67 19.98
CA MET A 193 -8.85 0.93 21.07
C MET A 193 -7.84 0.43 22.10
N ALA A 194 -6.72 -0.16 21.65
CA ALA A 194 -5.66 -0.65 22.53
C ALA A 194 -4.99 0.47 23.34
N GLU A 195 -4.77 1.65 22.76
CA GLU A 195 -4.26 2.85 23.47
C GLU A 195 -5.18 3.31 24.60
N THR A 196 -6.49 3.06 24.48
CA THR A 196 -7.47 3.34 25.54
C THR A 196 -7.66 2.18 26.53
N GLY A 197 -6.87 1.11 26.41
CA GLY A 197 -6.96 -0.10 27.24
C GLY A 197 -8.04 -1.11 26.81
N ASN A 198 -8.81 -0.83 25.75
CA ASN A 198 -9.84 -1.75 25.23
C ASN A 198 -9.24 -2.81 24.29
N LEU A 199 -8.47 -3.74 24.86
CA LEU A 199 -7.83 -4.81 24.10
C LEU A 199 -8.83 -5.84 23.54
N GLU A 200 -9.93 -6.11 24.26
CA GLU A 200 -10.96 -7.03 23.77
C GLU A 200 -11.63 -6.50 22.50
N GLY A 201 -12.01 -5.22 22.50
CA GLY A 201 -12.56 -4.56 21.32
C GLY A 201 -11.56 -4.51 20.16
N ALA A 202 -10.29 -4.19 20.44
CA ALA A 202 -9.24 -4.20 19.43
C ALA A 202 -9.09 -5.59 18.77
N LYS A 203 -9.01 -6.66 19.59
CA LYS A 203 -8.92 -8.04 19.11
C LYS A 203 -10.16 -8.47 18.30
N ALA A 204 -11.35 -8.01 18.70
CA ALA A 204 -12.59 -8.28 17.98
C ALA A 204 -12.62 -7.62 16.60
N VAL A 205 -12.19 -6.35 16.49
CA VAL A 205 -12.04 -5.65 15.20
C VAL A 205 -11.08 -6.39 14.28
N LEU A 206 -9.90 -6.77 14.77
CA LEU A 206 -8.90 -7.51 13.98
C LEU A 206 -9.43 -8.87 13.52
N ALA A 207 -10.15 -9.61 14.38
CA ALA A 207 -10.76 -10.88 14.03
C ALA A 207 -11.83 -10.72 12.93
N HIS A 208 -12.66 -9.67 13.03
CA HIS A 208 -13.66 -9.36 12.00
C HIS A 208 -12.99 -9.00 10.66
N ARG A 209 -11.99 -8.11 10.67
CA ARG A 209 -11.24 -7.73 9.46
C ARG A 209 -10.62 -8.94 8.79
N ARG A 210 -10.02 -9.85 9.57
CA ARG A 210 -9.45 -11.11 9.06
C ARG A 210 -10.51 -12.00 8.41
N SER A 211 -11.68 -12.15 9.04
CA SER A 211 -12.76 -12.95 8.46
C SER A 211 -13.27 -12.38 7.13
N THR A 212 -13.45 -11.06 7.05
CA THR A 212 -13.89 -10.39 5.82
C THR A 212 -12.83 -10.47 4.72
N LEU A 213 -11.56 -10.21 5.05
CA LEU A 213 -10.43 -10.36 4.13
C LEU A 213 -10.42 -11.75 3.49
N LEU A 214 -10.51 -12.80 4.32
CA LEU A 214 -10.50 -14.18 3.84
C LEU A 214 -11.68 -14.51 2.91
N SER A 215 -12.82 -13.83 3.04
CA SER A 215 -13.96 -14.01 2.14
C SER A 215 -13.89 -13.22 0.83
N SER A 216 -12.89 -12.35 0.66
CA SER A 216 -12.74 -11.51 -0.54
C SER A 216 -12.28 -12.31 -1.77
N ALA A 217 -12.53 -11.77 -2.96
CA ALA A 217 -12.22 -12.46 -4.22
C ALA A 217 -10.71 -12.70 -4.39
N SER A 218 -9.89 -11.68 -4.09
CA SER A 218 -8.42 -11.75 -4.18
C SER A 218 -7.84 -12.74 -3.17
N ALA A 219 -8.35 -12.79 -1.94
CA ALA A 219 -7.90 -13.78 -0.96
C ALA A 219 -8.27 -15.21 -1.36
N GLN A 220 -9.48 -15.43 -1.87
CA GLN A 220 -9.92 -16.75 -2.37
C GLN A 220 -9.12 -17.20 -3.61
N ALA A 221 -8.62 -16.26 -4.39
CA ALA A 221 -7.71 -16.53 -5.51
C ALA A 221 -6.25 -16.81 -5.08
N GLY A 222 -5.94 -16.74 -3.78
CA GLY A 222 -4.60 -17.02 -3.25
C GLY A 222 -3.60 -15.87 -3.36
N ASP A 223 -4.08 -14.62 -3.48
CA ASP A 223 -3.22 -13.44 -3.61
C ASP A 223 -2.22 -13.31 -2.44
N GLY A 224 -0.95 -13.06 -2.80
CA GLY A 224 0.16 -12.99 -1.85
C GLY A 224 0.04 -11.85 -0.84
N LEU A 225 -0.48 -10.68 -1.25
CA LEU A 225 -0.69 -9.56 -0.34
C LEU A 225 -1.79 -9.89 0.67
N CYS A 226 -2.87 -10.54 0.24
CA CYS A 226 -3.94 -10.97 1.14
C CYS A 226 -3.43 -11.97 2.19
N ASN A 227 -2.57 -12.92 1.80
CA ASN A 227 -1.94 -13.85 2.73
C ASN A 227 -1.04 -13.13 3.75
N TRP A 228 -0.29 -12.11 3.31
CA TRP A 228 0.53 -11.30 4.20
C TRP A 228 -0.31 -10.46 5.18
N LEU A 229 -1.37 -9.80 4.72
CA LEU A 229 -2.31 -9.06 5.56
C LEU A 229 -2.98 -9.96 6.61
N GLU A 230 -3.33 -11.21 6.24
CA GLU A 230 -3.88 -12.20 7.17
C GLU A 230 -2.90 -12.54 8.31
N SER A 231 -1.63 -12.78 7.95
CA SER A 231 -0.57 -13.07 8.90
C SER A 231 -0.31 -11.88 9.82
N GLU A 232 -0.29 -10.67 9.26
CA GLU A 232 -0.11 -9.44 10.02
C GLU A 232 -1.25 -9.23 11.03
N LEU A 233 -2.51 -9.41 10.62
CA LEU A 233 -3.67 -9.32 11.51
C LEU A 233 -3.58 -10.32 12.67
N ARG A 234 -3.07 -11.54 12.43
CA ARG A 234 -2.85 -12.54 13.48
C ARG A 234 -1.77 -12.11 14.47
N GLU A 235 -0.63 -11.64 13.95
CA GLU A 235 0.50 -11.18 14.76
C GLU A 235 0.10 -10.00 15.65
N ILE A 236 -0.57 -8.98 15.09
CA ILE A 236 -1.06 -7.83 15.85
C ILE A 236 -2.00 -8.29 16.97
N ARG A 237 -2.94 -9.19 16.65
CA ARG A 237 -3.90 -9.72 17.63
C ARG A 237 -3.21 -10.48 18.76
N GLN A 238 -2.14 -11.22 18.48
CA GLN A 238 -1.34 -11.91 19.49
C GLN A 238 -0.59 -10.91 20.38
N ARG A 239 0.00 -9.87 19.79
CA ARG A 239 0.68 -8.80 20.54
C ARG A 239 -0.26 -7.89 21.33
N MET A 240 -1.58 -8.03 21.14
CA MET A 240 -2.63 -7.41 21.96
C MET A 240 -3.23 -8.36 23.03
N ALA A 241 -2.53 -9.44 23.39
CA ALA A 241 -2.99 -10.39 24.41
C ALA A 241 -3.11 -9.76 25.81
N SER A 242 -2.18 -8.87 26.18
CA SER A 242 -2.18 -8.10 27.43
C SER A 242 -1.68 -6.67 27.17
N MET A 243 -1.97 -5.75 28.09
CA MET A 243 -1.52 -4.37 27.96
C MET A 243 0.01 -4.29 27.99
N GLU A 244 0.64 -5.09 28.85
CA GLU A 244 2.09 -5.20 28.94
C GLU A 244 2.72 -5.61 27.60
N LEU A 245 2.19 -6.65 26.94
CA LEU A 245 2.72 -7.10 25.65
C LEU A 245 2.49 -6.08 24.53
N TYR A 246 1.34 -5.41 24.56
CA TYR A 246 1.03 -4.33 23.63
C TYR A 246 2.01 -3.17 23.80
N GLU A 247 2.28 -2.73 25.03
CA GLU A 247 3.21 -1.64 25.30
C GLU A 247 4.66 -2.00 24.95
N GLN A 248 5.09 -3.22 25.28
CA GLN A 248 6.48 -3.67 25.06
C GLN A 248 6.80 -3.88 23.57
N THR A 249 5.89 -4.46 22.80
CA THR A 249 6.18 -4.81 21.39
C THR A 249 5.04 -4.51 20.42
N GLY A 250 3.77 -4.68 20.84
CA GLY A 250 2.61 -4.54 19.95
C GLY A 250 2.47 -3.15 19.35
N ARG A 251 2.66 -2.09 20.15
CA ARG A 251 2.56 -0.70 19.73
C ARG A 251 3.55 -0.37 18.62
N ALA A 252 4.81 -0.76 18.79
CA ALA A 252 5.85 -0.51 17.80
C ALA A 252 5.63 -1.33 16.52
N TYR A 253 5.23 -2.60 16.65
CA TYR A 253 4.89 -3.46 15.50
C TYR A 253 3.74 -2.85 14.67
N VAL A 254 2.66 -2.40 15.32
CA VAL A 254 1.52 -1.75 14.66
C VAL A 254 1.93 -0.46 13.95
N LEU A 255 2.72 0.40 14.60
CA LEU A 255 3.23 1.64 13.99
C LEU A 255 4.10 1.35 12.75
N SER A 256 4.93 0.31 12.82
CA SER A 256 5.70 -0.17 11.67
C SER A 256 4.78 -0.59 10.52
N GLY A 257 3.61 -1.19 10.83
CA GLY A 257 2.59 -1.69 9.89
C GLY A 257 1.93 -0.59 9.13
N LEU A 258 1.29 0.27 9.90
CA LEU A 258 0.61 1.42 9.37
C LEU A 258 1.54 2.29 8.55
N SER A 259 2.77 2.57 9.02
CA SER A 259 3.73 3.36 8.23
C SER A 259 4.14 2.68 6.93
N SER A 260 4.36 1.35 6.95
CA SER A 260 4.69 0.56 5.76
C SER A 260 3.57 0.58 4.73
N HIS A 261 2.32 0.39 5.14
CA HIS A 261 1.17 0.44 4.24
C HIS A 261 0.83 1.85 3.76
N SER A 262 0.97 2.87 4.61
CA SER A 262 0.69 4.26 4.24
C SER A 262 1.68 4.80 3.22
N TRP A 263 2.96 4.40 3.31
CA TRP A 263 4.00 4.75 2.34
C TRP A 263 4.20 3.66 1.27
N GLN A 264 3.56 2.50 1.40
CA GLN A 264 3.79 1.34 0.53
C GLN A 264 5.29 1.05 0.37
N ARG A 265 6.02 1.04 1.49
CA ARG A 265 7.47 0.98 1.53
C ARG A 265 7.90 0.05 2.67
N ALA A 266 8.99 -0.69 2.44
CA ALA A 266 9.45 -1.68 3.39
C ALA A 266 9.80 -1.07 4.75
N THR A 267 9.54 -1.84 5.80
CA THR A 267 9.96 -1.58 7.19
C THR A 267 10.40 -2.87 7.83
N THR A 268 11.32 -2.81 8.80
CA THR A 268 11.62 -4.00 9.62
C THR A 268 10.57 -4.16 10.71
N ARG A 269 10.17 -5.40 11.01
CA ARG A 269 9.04 -5.68 11.91
C ARG A 269 9.32 -6.77 12.97
N GLY A 270 10.54 -6.86 13.48
CA GLY A 270 10.93 -7.96 14.37
C GLY A 270 11.19 -9.28 13.61
N ASP A 271 11.46 -10.36 14.36
CA ASP A 271 11.89 -11.66 13.79
C ASP A 271 10.79 -12.37 12.98
N SER A 272 9.52 -11.99 13.15
CA SER A 272 8.36 -12.64 12.51
C SER A 272 8.28 -12.38 10.99
N THR A 273 8.83 -11.27 10.48
CA THR A 273 8.72 -10.90 9.06
C THR A 273 9.84 -11.48 8.19
N THR A 274 11.01 -11.75 8.76
CA THR A 274 12.16 -12.33 8.03
C THR A 274 11.87 -13.74 7.50
N GLN A 275 10.89 -14.45 8.07
CA GLN A 275 10.49 -15.78 7.61
C GLN A 275 9.62 -15.76 6.33
N ILE A 276 8.87 -14.68 6.07
CA ILE A 276 7.98 -14.60 4.90
C ILE A 276 8.82 -14.48 3.62
N THR A 277 9.91 -13.70 3.64
CA THR A 277 10.83 -13.53 2.51
C THR A 277 11.54 -14.83 2.11
N LEU A 278 11.75 -15.78 3.04
CA LEU A 278 12.39 -17.06 2.75
C LEU A 278 11.44 -18.09 2.15
N LEU A 279 10.16 -18.08 2.56
CA LEU A 279 9.16 -19.05 2.08
C LEU A 279 8.65 -18.71 0.66
N SER A 280 8.60 -17.43 0.29
CA SER A 280 8.18 -17.02 -1.06
C SER A 280 9.17 -17.39 -2.15
N ARG A 281 10.45 -17.66 -1.81
CA ARG A 281 11.48 -18.02 -2.80
C ARG A 281 11.45 -19.50 -3.21
N GLU A 282 10.70 -20.33 -2.50
CA GLU A 282 10.53 -21.76 -2.82
C GLU A 282 9.34 -22.01 -3.78
N CYS A 283 8.42 -21.04 -3.94
CA CYS A 283 7.30 -21.11 -4.88
C CYS A 283 7.59 -20.26 -6.12
N GLY A 284 8.09 -20.89 -7.18
CA GLY A 284 8.49 -20.24 -8.43
C GLY A 284 7.32 -19.74 -9.30
N ASP A 285 6.50 -18.82 -8.80
CA ASP A 285 5.52 -18.10 -9.63
C ASP A 285 6.01 -16.67 -9.91
N SER A 286 6.20 -16.37 -11.20
CA SER A 286 6.90 -15.17 -11.70
C SER A 286 5.98 -13.95 -11.85
N SER A 287 4.87 -13.89 -11.12
CA SER A 287 3.86 -12.84 -11.24
C SER A 287 3.43 -12.19 -9.91
N THR A 288 3.92 -12.67 -8.77
CA THR A 288 3.61 -12.08 -7.46
C THR A 288 4.81 -11.27 -6.97
N GLY A 289 4.66 -9.94 -6.95
CA GLY A 289 5.68 -9.01 -6.49
C GLY A 289 6.20 -9.35 -5.08
N VAL A 290 7.40 -8.87 -4.77
CA VAL A 290 8.06 -9.03 -3.48
C VAL A 290 7.08 -8.66 -2.35
N ILE A 291 6.64 -9.66 -1.59
CA ILE A 291 5.69 -9.48 -0.49
C ILE A 291 6.39 -8.63 0.59
N GLY A 292 5.81 -7.48 0.96
CA GLY A 292 6.36 -6.59 2.00
C GLY A 292 7.06 -5.31 1.52
N TYR A 293 6.85 -4.89 0.27
CA TYR A 293 7.38 -3.64 -0.31
C TYR A 293 8.91 -3.56 -0.39
N GLU A 294 9.61 -4.68 -0.17
CA GLU A 294 11.08 -4.74 -0.28
C GLU A 294 11.49 -4.71 -1.75
N THR A 295 12.54 -3.96 -2.08
CA THR A 295 13.15 -4.02 -3.41
C THR A 295 14.29 -5.05 -3.43
N PRO A 296 14.64 -5.61 -4.59
CA PRO A 296 15.81 -6.50 -4.71
C PRO A 296 17.12 -5.90 -4.17
N SER A 297 17.31 -4.57 -4.28
CA SER A 297 18.46 -3.87 -3.68
C SER A 297 18.44 -3.95 -2.14
N MET A 298 17.28 -3.72 -1.53
CA MET A 298 17.10 -3.85 -0.08
C MET A 298 17.40 -5.27 0.40
N VAL A 299 16.79 -6.28 -0.24
CA VAL A 299 16.98 -7.70 0.11
C VAL A 299 18.45 -8.11 -0.06
N SER A 300 19.12 -7.61 -1.10
CA SER A 300 20.55 -7.84 -1.33
C SER A 300 21.40 -7.28 -0.18
N MET A 301 21.13 -6.06 0.26
CA MET A 301 21.86 -5.44 1.37
C MET A 301 21.61 -6.13 2.71
N VAL A 302 20.36 -6.51 3.01
CA VAL A 302 20.03 -7.31 4.20
C VAL A 302 20.75 -8.66 4.16
N THR A 303 20.75 -9.34 3.01
CA THR A 303 21.48 -10.61 2.85
C THR A 303 22.98 -10.43 3.13
N LYS A 304 23.59 -9.35 2.63
CA LYS A 304 25.00 -9.02 2.90
C LYS A 304 25.24 -8.78 4.40
N SER A 305 24.39 -7.97 5.04
CA SER A 305 24.43 -7.71 6.49
C SER A 305 24.47 -9.02 7.29
N GLN A 306 23.54 -9.93 7.00
CA GLN A 306 23.46 -11.23 7.67
C GLN A 306 24.69 -12.11 7.40
N THR A 307 25.25 -12.08 6.19
CA THR A 307 26.47 -12.85 5.88
C THR A 307 27.71 -12.32 6.61
N LEU A 308 27.80 -11.01 6.87
CA LEU A 308 28.91 -10.42 7.60
C LEU A 308 28.92 -10.86 9.08
N ASN A 309 27.75 -11.24 9.62
CA ASN A 309 27.61 -11.75 10.98
C ASN A 309 27.91 -13.26 11.12
N LEU A 310 28.15 -13.96 10.02
CA LEU A 310 28.50 -15.37 10.02
C LEU A 310 30.01 -15.58 10.20
N THR A 311 30.40 -16.65 10.89
CA THR A 311 31.81 -17.06 10.94
C THR A 311 32.33 -17.43 9.52
N PRO A 312 33.65 -17.35 9.24
CA PRO A 312 34.20 -17.64 7.90
C PRO A 312 33.80 -19.02 7.34
N ALA A 313 33.65 -20.03 8.23
CA ALA A 313 33.19 -21.36 7.86
C ALA A 313 31.71 -21.40 7.42
N GLN A 314 30.87 -20.55 8.01
CA GLN A 314 29.45 -20.41 7.68
C GLN A 314 29.23 -19.55 6.42
N GLN A 315 30.06 -18.53 6.21
CA GLN A 315 30.06 -17.70 4.99
C GLN A 315 30.31 -18.55 3.74
N SER A 316 31.31 -19.44 3.79
CA SER A 316 31.67 -20.36 2.69
C SER A 316 30.53 -21.30 2.30
N ARG A 317 29.73 -21.76 3.27
CA ARG A 317 28.57 -22.64 3.01
C ARG A 317 27.37 -21.91 2.39
N ARG A 318 27.14 -20.64 2.74
CA ARG A 318 26.06 -19.82 2.13
C ARG A 318 26.39 -19.42 0.69
N LEU A 319 27.63 -19.00 0.43
CA LEU A 319 28.10 -18.62 -0.91
C LEU A 319 28.06 -19.80 -1.91
N ASN A 320 28.34 -21.02 -1.44
CA ASN A 320 28.25 -22.21 -2.30
C ASN A 320 26.82 -22.60 -2.67
N LYS A 321 25.81 -22.22 -1.87
CA LYS A 321 24.39 -22.46 -2.19
C LYS A 321 23.82 -21.47 -3.22
N SER A 322 24.38 -20.26 -3.31
CA SER A 322 23.95 -19.28 -4.32
C SER A 322 24.60 -19.50 -5.70
N CYS A 323 25.66 -20.30 -5.79
CA CYS A 323 26.38 -20.56 -7.04
C CYS A 323 25.95 -21.83 -7.79
N SER A 324 25.03 -22.63 -7.26
CA SER A 324 24.48 -23.80 -7.96
C SER A 324 23.35 -23.40 -8.92
N PHE A 325 23.68 -22.62 -9.95
CA PHE A 325 22.89 -22.59 -11.18
C PHE A 325 23.28 -23.80 -12.02
N ASN A 326 22.37 -24.77 -12.18
CA ASN A 326 22.56 -25.87 -13.11
C ASN A 326 22.60 -25.29 -14.54
N PRO A 327 23.65 -25.56 -15.35
CA PRO A 327 23.59 -25.28 -16.77
C PRO A 327 22.54 -26.18 -17.40
N ARG A 328 21.59 -25.59 -18.14
CA ARG A 328 20.62 -26.31 -18.97
C ARG A 328 21.39 -27.25 -19.90
N SER A 329 21.15 -28.55 -19.77
CA SER A 329 21.52 -29.56 -20.77
C SER A 329 20.62 -29.41 -21.99
N GLY A 330 21.22 -29.61 -23.18
CA GLY A 330 20.65 -29.38 -24.51
C GLY A 330 19.43 -30.22 -24.87
#